data_AF-A0A524ICL5-F1
#
_entry.id   AF-A0A524ICL5-F1
#
_cell.length_a   1.000
_cell.length_b   1.000
_cell.length_c   1.000
_cell.angle_alpha   90.00
_cell.angle_beta   90.00
_cell.angle_gamma   90.00
#
_symmetry.space_group_name_H-M   'P 1'
#
loop_
_entity.id
_entity.type
_entity.pdbx_description
1 polymer ?
#
loop_
_entity_poly.entity_id
_entity_poly.type
_entity_poly.pdbx_seq_one_letter_code
_entity_poly.pdbx_strand_id
1 'polypeptide(L)'
;MKKLTILLIAAIAFLANVTNIFSQNLPEWVREYGLSSPYSGRLYVTGFGLAEKGGNDAGDLAAAKNNALEDLIRKIRVQVSSSITIETAENKAGSTTSVAMKSRSISSMKLSNVQYEIAKDSKFYYALAFVAKNTLKAAYAGKGKDAVTYILQEKARAENDEALGNAKAAIDRYVKLLPYFAEVMDNRSLFNVMIDGAPGNEFFDTAGTGEVRSADALFHLESTVRSRLDALGKGSVANLDTALDKILAMLLTQQVKGSSLQIPPFLYQNSDFTSAFGRYVAGRLENLAGSKLAGGKAKVAIRGTYWEKGDAIELMVAAKSADTGENLGTGFAQFPAHAVPSQFDIKPMNAEEALRTQYALADGAIVDGGLRVDVWTNRGRDEDVLVFSEGESLEFFFKVNQPAFLQVTYDLATGQKVLLE
;
A
#
# COMPACT_ATOMS: atom_id res chain seq x y z
N MET A 1 -48.20 -47.17 -43.29
CA MET A 1 -47.40 -45.95 -43.50
C MET A 1 -47.64 -44.85 -42.44
N LYS A 2 -48.87 -44.46 -42.09
CA LYS A 2 -49.11 -43.39 -41.08
C LYS A 2 -48.53 -43.62 -39.66
N LYS A 3 -48.39 -44.87 -39.21
CA LYS A 3 -47.79 -45.19 -37.89
C LYS A 3 -46.25 -45.03 -37.84
N LEU A 4 -45.56 -45.12 -38.99
CA LEU A 4 -44.10 -44.98 -39.05
C LEU A 4 -43.67 -43.50 -39.01
N THR A 5 -44.50 -42.61 -39.56
CA THR A 5 -44.24 -41.16 -39.59
C THR A 5 -44.39 -40.52 -38.21
N ILE A 6 -45.32 -41.00 -37.37
CA ILE A 6 -45.53 -40.48 -36.01
C ILE A 6 -44.36 -40.86 -35.08
N LEU A 7 -43.78 -42.05 -35.26
CA LEU A 7 -42.64 -42.52 -34.47
C LEU A 7 -41.34 -41.77 -34.81
N LEU A 8 -41.16 -41.39 -36.08
CA LEU A 8 -40.00 -40.60 -36.51
C LEU A 8 -40.05 -39.15 -35.99
N ILE A 9 -41.24 -38.53 -35.98
CA ILE A 9 -41.43 -37.16 -35.44
C ILE A 9 -41.23 -37.14 -33.92
N ALA A 10 -41.69 -38.16 -33.20
CA ALA A 10 -41.46 -38.28 -31.76
C ALA A 10 -39.98 -38.49 -31.42
N ALA A 11 -39.24 -39.28 -32.20
CA ALA A 11 -37.80 -39.49 -32.01
C ALA A 11 -36.98 -38.23 -32.30
N ILE A 12 -37.34 -37.44 -33.32
CA ILE A 12 -36.69 -36.16 -33.63
C ILE A 12 -37.01 -35.10 -32.57
N ALA A 13 -38.24 -35.06 -32.05
CA ALA A 13 -38.60 -34.17 -30.94
C ALA A 13 -37.94 -34.55 -29.61
N PHE A 14 -37.64 -35.84 -29.40
CA PHE A 14 -36.89 -36.30 -28.24
C PHE A 14 -35.38 -35.99 -28.38
N LEU A 15 -34.80 -36.17 -29.57
CA LEU A 15 -33.40 -35.82 -29.85
C LEU A 15 -33.15 -34.31 -29.81
N ALA A 16 -34.10 -33.47 -30.23
CA ALA A 16 -33.99 -32.01 -30.15
C ALA A 16 -34.08 -31.46 -28.71
N ASN A 17 -34.65 -32.21 -27.76
CA ASN A 17 -34.70 -31.81 -26.34
C ASN A 17 -33.49 -32.29 -25.52
N VAL A 18 -32.69 -33.22 -26.04
CA VAL A 18 -31.49 -33.74 -25.33
C VAL A 18 -30.25 -32.87 -25.58
N THR A 19 -30.23 -32.04 -26.63
CA THR A 19 -29.08 -31.17 -26.95
C THR A 19 -29.01 -29.86 -26.14
N ASN A 20 -29.98 -29.57 -25.28
CA ASN A 20 -30.01 -28.33 -24.48
C ASN A 20 -29.58 -28.49 -23.00
N ILE A 21 -29.04 -29.65 -22.60
CA ILE A 21 -28.77 -29.95 -21.19
C ILE A 21 -27.29 -29.73 -20.79
N PHE A 22 -26.36 -29.46 -21.73
CA PHE A 22 -24.92 -29.48 -21.42
C PHE A 22 -24.13 -28.17 -21.57
N SER A 23 -24.79 -27.05 -21.83
CA SER A 23 -24.14 -25.73 -21.68
C SER A 23 -24.83 -24.97 -20.57
N GLN A 24 -24.38 -25.17 -19.32
CA GLN A 24 -24.63 -24.14 -18.31
C GLN A 24 -24.00 -22.87 -18.85
N ASN A 25 -24.83 -21.96 -19.35
CA ASN A 25 -24.38 -20.67 -19.86
C ASN A 25 -23.74 -19.93 -18.68
N LEU A 26 -22.41 -20.02 -18.59
CA LEU A 26 -21.64 -19.29 -17.58
C LEU A 26 -21.97 -17.80 -17.68
N PRO A 27 -22.11 -17.09 -16.56
CA PRO A 27 -22.31 -15.65 -16.56
C PRO A 27 -21.26 -14.93 -17.40
N GLU A 28 -21.62 -13.76 -17.93
CA GLU A 28 -20.72 -12.96 -18.76
C GLU A 28 -19.41 -12.62 -18.03
N TRP A 29 -19.49 -12.26 -16.75
CA TRP A 29 -18.33 -11.99 -15.91
C TRP A 29 -17.40 -13.19 -15.73
N VAL A 30 -17.89 -14.43 -15.89
CA VAL A 30 -17.04 -15.62 -15.90
C VAL A 30 -16.33 -15.76 -17.25
N ARG A 31 -17.08 -15.59 -18.35
CA ARG A 31 -16.54 -15.73 -19.72
C ARG A 31 -15.47 -14.69 -20.03
N GLU A 32 -15.59 -13.51 -19.45
CA GLU A 32 -14.65 -12.41 -19.63
C GLU A 32 -13.68 -12.23 -18.45
N TYR A 33 -13.56 -13.22 -17.56
CA TYR A 33 -12.61 -13.20 -16.43
C TYR A 33 -12.72 -11.94 -15.55
N GLY A 34 -13.94 -11.44 -15.35
CA GLY A 34 -14.26 -10.27 -14.55
C GLY A 34 -14.09 -8.92 -15.26
N LEU A 35 -13.76 -8.90 -16.56
CA LEU A 35 -13.69 -7.66 -17.36
C LEU A 35 -15.07 -7.00 -17.51
N SER A 36 -16.08 -7.79 -17.85
CA SER A 36 -17.48 -7.38 -17.74
C SER A 36 -18.03 -7.79 -16.39
N SER A 37 -18.80 -6.90 -15.77
CA SER A 37 -19.40 -7.11 -14.47
C SER A 37 -20.81 -6.49 -14.47
N PRO A 38 -21.80 -7.14 -13.85
CA PRO A 38 -23.13 -6.54 -13.65
C PRO A 38 -23.06 -5.31 -12.72
N TYR A 39 -21.96 -5.13 -11.99
CA TYR A 39 -21.71 -4.00 -11.11
C TYR A 39 -20.93 -2.89 -11.83
N SER A 40 -21.57 -1.74 -11.99
CA SER A 40 -20.94 -0.55 -12.59
C SER A 40 -19.74 -0.07 -11.78
N GLY A 41 -18.58 0.08 -12.45
CA GLY A 41 -17.35 0.59 -11.84
C GLY A 41 -17.43 2.01 -11.26
N ARG A 42 -18.51 2.76 -11.57
CA ARG A 42 -18.80 4.04 -10.90
C ARG A 42 -19.30 3.86 -9.47
N LEU A 43 -20.07 2.80 -9.21
CA LEU A 43 -20.73 2.57 -7.93
C LEU A 43 -20.05 1.49 -7.09
N TYR A 44 -19.31 0.60 -7.73
CA TYR A 44 -18.71 -0.57 -7.11
C TYR A 44 -17.24 -0.70 -7.46
N VAL A 45 -16.50 -1.34 -6.57
CA VAL A 45 -15.20 -1.95 -6.88
C VAL A 45 -15.40 -3.45 -6.90
N THR A 46 -14.85 -4.11 -7.91
CA THR A 46 -14.98 -5.55 -8.12
C THR A 46 -13.61 -6.22 -8.18
N GLY A 47 -13.58 -7.53 -7.92
CA GLY A 47 -12.40 -8.37 -8.16
C GLY A 47 -12.83 -9.78 -8.52
N PHE A 48 -12.03 -10.44 -9.35
CA PHE A 48 -12.36 -11.75 -9.90
C PHE A 48 -11.37 -12.81 -9.43
N GLY A 49 -11.89 -13.99 -9.11
CA GLY A 49 -11.11 -15.12 -8.66
C GLY A 49 -11.63 -16.45 -9.20
N LEU A 50 -10.71 -17.36 -9.48
CA LEU A 50 -11.01 -18.73 -9.85
C LEU A 50 -10.16 -19.71 -9.06
N ALA A 51 -10.66 -20.93 -8.88
CA ALA A 51 -9.91 -22.04 -8.29
C ALA A 51 -10.26 -23.35 -9.01
N GLU A 52 -9.26 -24.17 -9.30
CA GLU A 52 -9.46 -25.51 -9.85
C GLU A 52 -10.05 -26.45 -8.80
N LYS A 53 -10.90 -27.38 -9.24
CA LYS A 53 -11.50 -28.36 -8.34
C LYS A 53 -10.46 -29.40 -7.91
N GLY A 54 -10.11 -29.40 -6.64
CA GLY A 54 -9.23 -30.37 -5.99
C GLY A 54 -9.97 -31.53 -5.31
N GLY A 55 -11.30 -31.57 -5.42
CA GLY A 55 -12.13 -32.59 -4.76
C GLY A 55 -12.60 -32.20 -3.34
N ASN A 56 -12.32 -30.96 -2.92
CA ASN A 56 -12.85 -30.37 -1.69
C ASN A 56 -13.64 -29.11 -2.06
N ASP A 57 -14.91 -29.29 -2.45
CA ASP A 57 -15.80 -28.21 -2.92
C ASP A 57 -15.80 -26.96 -2.01
N ALA A 58 -15.77 -27.15 -0.70
CA ALA A 58 -15.76 -26.04 0.26
C ALA A 58 -14.41 -25.31 0.27
N GLY A 59 -13.30 -26.04 0.21
CA GLY A 59 -11.95 -25.48 0.13
C GLY A 59 -11.71 -24.77 -1.21
N ASP A 60 -12.15 -25.36 -2.31
CA ASP A 60 -11.99 -24.83 -3.66
C ASP A 60 -12.81 -23.54 -3.83
N LEU A 61 -14.05 -23.52 -3.34
CA LEU A 61 -14.86 -22.30 -3.33
C LEU A 61 -14.26 -21.20 -2.44
N ALA A 62 -13.74 -21.57 -1.26
CA ALA A 62 -13.05 -20.62 -0.39
C ALA A 62 -11.81 -20.03 -1.07
N ALA A 63 -11.04 -20.86 -1.79
CA ALA A 63 -9.89 -20.40 -2.58
C ALA A 63 -10.32 -19.43 -3.70
N ALA A 64 -11.40 -19.72 -4.43
CA ALA A 64 -11.92 -18.79 -5.45
C ALA A 64 -12.34 -17.45 -4.85
N LYS A 65 -13.03 -17.45 -3.71
CA LYS A 65 -13.42 -16.22 -2.98
C LYS A 65 -12.20 -15.43 -2.49
N ASN A 66 -11.20 -16.10 -1.93
CA ASN A 66 -9.97 -15.46 -1.49
C ASN A 66 -9.23 -14.82 -2.66
N ASN A 67 -9.12 -15.53 -3.80
CA ASN A 67 -8.52 -14.99 -5.02
C ASN A 67 -9.26 -13.74 -5.52
N ALA A 68 -10.60 -13.73 -5.47
CA ALA A 68 -11.42 -12.59 -5.87
C ALA A 68 -11.25 -11.39 -4.94
N LEU A 69 -11.17 -11.64 -3.63
CA LEU A 69 -10.92 -10.60 -2.63
C LEU A 69 -9.51 -10.01 -2.79
N GLU A 70 -8.49 -10.84 -2.99
CA GLU A 70 -7.12 -10.40 -3.27
C GLU A 70 -7.05 -9.53 -4.53
N ASP A 71 -7.76 -9.92 -5.59
CA ASP A 71 -7.84 -9.13 -6.82
C ASP A 71 -8.47 -7.76 -6.59
N LEU A 72 -9.58 -7.72 -5.85
CA LEU A 72 -10.27 -6.47 -5.48
C LEU A 72 -9.34 -5.55 -4.66
N ILE A 73 -8.69 -6.09 -3.62
CA ILE A 73 -7.71 -5.35 -2.79
C ILE A 73 -6.55 -4.84 -3.64
N ARG A 74 -6.04 -5.65 -4.57
CA ARG A 74 -4.97 -5.29 -5.49
C ARG A 74 -5.37 -4.14 -6.39
N LYS A 75 -6.57 -4.17 -7.00
CA LYS A 75 -7.07 -3.07 -7.84
C LYS A 75 -7.11 -1.75 -7.08
N ILE A 76 -7.61 -1.76 -5.84
CA ILE A 76 -7.60 -0.57 -4.97
C ILE A 76 -6.18 -0.10 -4.69
N ARG A 77 -5.24 -1.01 -4.37
CA ARG A 77 -3.84 -0.66 -4.12
C ARG A 77 -3.17 -0.01 -5.32
N VAL A 78 -3.39 -0.54 -6.52
CA VAL A 78 -2.86 0.03 -7.77
C VAL A 78 -3.42 1.43 -7.98
N GLN A 79 -4.72 1.62 -7.81
CA GLN A 79 -5.35 2.93 -7.92
C GLN A 79 -4.79 3.93 -6.92
N VAL A 80 -4.58 3.52 -5.67
CA VAL A 80 -3.99 4.43 -4.67
C VAL A 80 -2.54 4.76 -5.03
N SER A 81 -1.74 3.78 -5.42
CA SER A 81 -0.34 4.01 -5.82
C SER A 81 -0.25 5.00 -7.00
N SER A 82 -1.13 4.83 -8.00
CA SER A 82 -1.26 5.77 -9.12
C SER A 82 -1.68 7.17 -8.65
N SER A 83 -2.70 7.29 -7.80
CA SER A 83 -3.17 8.58 -7.28
C SER A 83 -2.09 9.32 -6.47
N ILE A 84 -1.33 8.63 -5.61
CA ILE A 84 -0.22 9.22 -4.86
C ILE A 84 0.85 9.73 -5.84
N THR A 85 1.22 8.90 -6.82
CA THR A 85 2.28 9.23 -7.77
C THR A 85 1.93 10.50 -8.54
N ILE A 86 0.68 10.63 -8.98
CA ILE A 86 0.16 11.84 -9.65
C ILE A 86 0.17 13.04 -8.69
N GLU A 87 -0.36 12.91 -7.46
CA GLU A 87 -0.40 14.00 -6.47
C GLU A 87 1.03 14.51 -6.11
N THR A 88 2.03 13.62 -6.14
CA THR A 88 3.44 14.01 -5.94
C THR A 88 4.07 14.70 -7.15
N ALA A 89 3.66 14.33 -8.37
CA ALA A 89 4.18 14.94 -9.59
C ALA A 89 3.67 16.37 -9.79
N GLU A 90 2.41 16.63 -9.43
CA GLU A 90 1.77 17.94 -9.57
C GLU A 90 2.26 18.97 -8.53
N ASN A 91 2.63 18.51 -7.33
CA ASN A 91 3.01 19.38 -6.22
C ASN A 91 4.54 19.49 -6.05
N LYS A 92 5.13 20.58 -6.55
CA LYS A 92 6.55 20.91 -6.34
C LYS A 92 6.77 21.58 -4.97
N ALA A 93 7.66 20.97 -4.17
CA ALA A 93 8.35 21.51 -3.00
C ALA A 93 7.51 21.73 -1.71
N GLY A 94 7.50 20.73 -0.82
CA GLY A 94 7.38 20.95 0.63
C GLY A 94 6.30 20.16 1.36
N SER A 95 5.09 20.05 0.79
CA SER A 95 3.93 19.41 1.45
C SER A 95 3.78 17.90 1.16
N THR A 96 4.43 17.37 0.12
CA THR A 96 4.25 16.00 -0.41
C THR A 96 5.10 14.92 0.28
N THR A 97 6.04 15.33 1.13
CA THR A 97 7.03 14.45 1.81
C THR A 97 6.39 13.44 2.77
N SER A 98 5.28 13.79 3.41
CA SER A 98 4.57 12.90 4.35
C SER A 98 3.58 11.96 3.64
N VAL A 99 2.95 12.41 2.54
CA VAL A 99 1.86 11.68 1.85
C VAL A 99 2.33 10.38 1.24
N ALA A 100 3.47 10.40 0.54
CA ALA A 100 3.94 9.24 -0.22
C ALA A 100 4.46 8.10 0.66
N MET A 101 5.21 8.40 1.72
CA MET A 101 5.64 7.37 2.67
C MET A 101 4.43 6.74 3.38
N LYS A 102 3.48 7.59 3.81
CA LYS A 102 2.35 7.15 4.62
C LYS A 102 1.40 6.29 3.76
N SER A 103 1.04 6.75 2.57
CA SER A 103 0.05 6.08 1.73
C SER A 103 0.53 4.82 0.99
N ARG A 104 1.82 4.49 0.98
CA ARG A 104 2.35 3.19 0.50
C ARG A 104 1.97 2.00 1.42
N SER A 105 1.27 2.29 2.52
CA SER A 105 0.82 1.40 3.61
C SER A 105 -0.38 0.49 3.31
N ILE A 106 -0.96 0.48 2.12
CA ILE A 106 -2.24 -0.23 1.88
C ILE A 106 -2.07 -1.75 1.78
N SER A 107 -0.93 -2.28 2.26
CA SER A 107 -0.59 -3.70 2.20
C SER A 107 -1.56 -4.60 2.97
N SER A 108 -2.31 -4.07 3.95
CA SER A 108 -3.17 -4.88 4.84
C SER A 108 -4.63 -4.48 4.90
N MET A 109 -5.12 -3.82 3.86
CA MET A 109 -6.50 -3.36 3.81
C MET A 109 -7.49 -4.49 4.08
N LYS A 110 -8.15 -4.43 5.24
CA LYS A 110 -9.32 -5.25 5.54
C LYS A 110 -10.54 -4.58 4.96
N LEU A 111 -11.11 -5.20 3.94
CA LEU A 111 -12.37 -4.74 3.36
C LEU A 111 -13.53 -5.38 4.11
N SER A 112 -14.35 -4.53 4.70
CA SER A 112 -15.62 -4.94 5.29
C SER A 112 -16.72 -4.91 4.24
N ASN A 113 -17.77 -5.72 4.43
CA ASN A 113 -18.96 -5.74 3.57
C ASN A 113 -18.71 -6.16 2.11
N VAL A 114 -17.66 -6.94 1.86
CA VAL A 114 -17.44 -7.57 0.54
C VAL A 114 -18.48 -8.66 0.32
N GLN A 115 -19.19 -8.57 -0.80
CA GLN A 115 -20.16 -9.55 -1.24
C GLN A 115 -19.58 -10.37 -2.40
N TYR A 116 -20.16 -11.53 -2.68
CA TYR A 116 -19.67 -12.46 -3.69
C TYR A 116 -20.79 -13.00 -4.56
N GLU A 117 -20.63 -12.92 -5.88
CA GLU A 117 -21.33 -13.82 -6.81
C GLU A 117 -20.49 -15.05 -7.09
N ILE A 118 -21.14 -16.21 -7.28
CA ILE A 118 -20.45 -17.50 -7.40
C ILE A 118 -20.98 -18.23 -8.65
N ALA A 119 -20.07 -18.80 -9.42
CA ALA A 119 -20.38 -19.71 -10.52
C ALA A 119 -19.43 -20.92 -10.48
N LYS A 120 -19.75 -21.99 -11.21
CA LYS A 120 -18.90 -23.17 -11.33
C LYS A 120 -19.13 -23.86 -12.67
N ASP A 121 -18.10 -24.52 -13.19
CA ASP A 121 -18.21 -25.47 -14.31
C ASP A 121 -17.69 -26.85 -13.91
N SER A 122 -17.30 -27.69 -14.86
CA SER A 122 -16.74 -29.02 -14.57
C SER A 122 -15.37 -28.97 -13.89
N LYS A 123 -14.57 -27.92 -14.11
CA LYS A 123 -13.16 -27.83 -13.73
C LYS A 123 -12.88 -26.77 -12.66
N PHE A 124 -13.68 -25.70 -12.59
CA PHE A 124 -13.39 -24.53 -11.77
C PHE A 124 -14.58 -24.08 -10.91
N TYR A 125 -14.23 -23.44 -9.80
CA TYR A 125 -15.07 -22.50 -9.06
C TYR A 125 -14.67 -21.08 -9.44
N TYR A 126 -15.67 -20.21 -9.60
CA TYR A 126 -15.50 -18.80 -9.91
C TYR A 126 -16.16 -17.95 -8.82
N ALA A 127 -15.53 -16.84 -8.48
CA ALA A 127 -16.07 -15.85 -7.57
C ALA A 127 -15.85 -14.44 -8.12
N LEU A 128 -16.89 -13.61 -8.04
CA LEU A 128 -16.81 -12.17 -8.28
C LEU A 128 -17.04 -11.47 -6.95
N ALA A 129 -15.98 -10.93 -6.36
CA ALA A 129 -16.06 -10.07 -5.20
C ALA A 129 -16.53 -8.67 -5.62
N PHE A 130 -17.41 -8.05 -4.85
CA PHE A 130 -17.84 -6.68 -5.10
C PHE A 130 -18.16 -5.95 -3.79
N VAL A 131 -17.95 -4.64 -3.81
CA VAL A 131 -18.25 -3.74 -2.68
C VAL A 131 -18.66 -2.37 -3.18
N ALA A 132 -19.68 -1.78 -2.55
CA ALA A 132 -20.16 -0.45 -2.92
C ALA A 132 -19.15 0.62 -2.48
N LYS A 133 -18.77 1.52 -3.41
CA LYS A 133 -17.84 2.63 -3.14
C LYS A 133 -18.32 3.51 -1.99
N ASN A 134 -19.62 3.82 -1.92
CA ASN A 134 -20.18 4.64 -0.85
C ASN A 134 -20.02 4.01 0.55
N THR A 135 -20.12 2.69 0.65
CA THR A 135 -19.88 1.97 1.92
C THR A 135 -18.42 2.10 2.34
N LEU A 136 -17.49 1.97 1.40
CA LEU A 136 -16.05 2.17 1.67
C LEU A 136 -15.74 3.62 2.03
N LYS A 137 -16.28 4.60 1.28
CA LYS A 137 -16.13 6.04 1.58
C LYS A 137 -16.55 6.36 3.00
N ALA A 138 -17.75 5.91 3.40
CA ALA A 138 -18.24 6.14 4.76
C ALA A 138 -17.35 5.47 5.82
N ALA A 139 -16.87 4.25 5.58
CA ALA A 139 -16.00 3.53 6.50
C ALA A 139 -14.65 4.24 6.69
N TYR A 140 -13.99 4.66 5.61
CA TYR A 140 -12.69 5.34 5.69
C TYR A 140 -12.80 6.78 6.20
N ALA A 141 -13.84 7.52 5.82
CA ALA A 141 -14.11 8.83 6.40
C ALA A 141 -14.39 8.75 7.92
N GLY A 142 -15.13 7.72 8.36
CA GLY A 142 -15.36 7.45 9.78
C GLY A 142 -14.06 7.22 10.55
N LYS A 143 -13.20 6.32 10.06
CA LYS A 143 -11.87 6.08 10.67
C LYS A 143 -10.99 7.33 10.67
N GLY A 144 -10.98 8.08 9.57
CA GLY A 144 -10.28 9.35 9.47
C GLY A 144 -10.75 10.36 10.53
N LYS A 145 -12.07 10.44 10.76
CA LYS A 145 -12.67 11.31 11.77
C LYS A 145 -12.25 10.95 13.18
N ASP A 146 -12.25 9.66 13.49
CA ASP A 146 -11.82 9.16 14.80
C ASP A 146 -10.35 9.50 15.06
N ALA A 147 -9.49 9.31 14.06
CA ALA A 147 -8.07 9.66 14.13
C ALA A 147 -7.84 11.19 14.27
N VAL A 148 -8.53 12.03 13.49
CA VAL A 148 -8.45 13.50 13.62
C VAL A 148 -8.91 13.94 15.02
N THR A 149 -10.00 13.37 15.53
CA THR A 149 -10.52 13.69 16.86
C THR A 149 -9.51 13.34 17.94
N TYR A 150 -8.87 12.16 17.85
CA TYR A 150 -7.81 11.76 18.76
C TYR A 150 -6.62 12.72 18.72
N ILE A 151 -6.16 13.09 17.51
CA ILE A 151 -5.04 14.03 17.31
C ILE A 151 -5.29 15.34 18.06
N LEU A 152 -6.47 15.93 17.87
CA LEU A 152 -6.79 17.23 18.47
C LEU A 152 -6.91 17.16 20.00
N GLN A 153 -7.53 16.09 20.52
CA GLN A 153 -7.67 15.90 21.97
C GLN A 153 -6.31 15.69 22.65
N GLU A 154 -5.47 14.80 22.13
CA GLU A 154 -4.16 14.52 22.71
C GLU A 154 -3.18 15.67 22.50
N LYS A 155 -3.27 16.42 21.39
CA LYS A 155 -2.52 17.68 21.21
C LYS A 155 -2.86 18.68 22.31
N ALA A 156 -4.15 18.91 22.59
CA ALA A 156 -4.56 19.85 23.63
C ALA A 156 -4.03 19.43 25.03
N ARG A 157 -4.02 18.12 25.31
CA ARG A 157 -3.42 17.57 26.54
C ARG A 157 -1.91 17.79 26.60
N ALA A 158 -1.20 17.58 25.48
CA ALA A 158 0.23 17.82 25.38
C ALA A 158 0.59 19.30 25.58
N GLU A 159 -0.20 20.21 25.00
CA GLU A 159 -0.03 21.66 25.19
C GLU A 159 -0.28 22.09 26.64
N ASN A 160 -1.23 21.46 27.32
CA ASN A 160 -1.45 21.68 28.75
C ASN A 160 -0.28 21.16 29.60
N ASP A 161 0.26 19.98 29.30
CA ASP A 161 1.45 19.45 29.98
C ASP A 161 2.67 20.36 29.78
N GLU A 162 2.83 20.93 28.57
CA GLU A 162 3.86 21.92 28.27
C GLU A 162 3.69 23.20 29.09
N ALA A 163 2.46 23.74 29.15
CA ALA A 163 2.15 24.93 29.95
C ALA A 163 2.40 24.75 31.45
N LEU A 164 2.26 23.51 31.95
CA LEU A 164 2.56 23.14 33.34
C LEU A 164 4.06 22.83 33.58
N GLY A 165 4.90 22.92 32.56
CA GLY A 165 6.33 22.60 32.65
C GLY A 165 6.66 21.10 32.65
N ASN A 166 5.68 20.23 32.38
CA ASN A 166 5.83 18.78 32.34
C ASN A 166 6.33 18.29 30.98
N ALA A 167 7.53 18.74 30.57
CA ALA A 167 8.10 18.48 29.24
C ALA A 167 8.11 16.98 28.86
N LYS A 168 8.42 16.09 29.80
CA LYS A 168 8.42 14.64 29.56
C LYS A 168 7.04 14.13 29.18
N ALA A 169 5.98 14.56 29.87
CA ALA A 169 4.61 14.15 29.58
C ALA A 169 4.13 14.71 28.24
N ALA A 170 4.46 15.97 27.94
CA ALA A 170 4.17 16.59 26.66
C ALA A 170 4.82 15.84 25.48
N ILE A 171 6.13 15.51 25.58
CA ILE A 171 6.83 14.69 24.58
C ILE A 171 6.13 13.34 24.41
N ASP A 172 5.83 12.65 25.51
CA ASP A 172 5.20 11.32 25.47
C ASP A 172 3.84 11.33 24.75
N ARG A 173 3.06 12.41 24.92
CA ARG A 173 1.79 12.62 24.22
C ARG A 173 1.98 12.98 22.76
N TYR A 174 2.85 13.95 22.45
CA TYR A 174 3.11 14.35 21.07
C TYR A 174 3.63 13.18 20.22
N VAL A 175 4.52 12.35 20.77
CA VAL A 175 5.02 11.16 20.08
C VAL A 175 3.89 10.17 19.77
N LYS A 176 2.91 10.01 20.68
CA LYS A 176 1.74 9.13 20.47
C LYS A 176 0.77 9.66 19.39
N LEU A 177 0.87 10.92 18.98
CA LEU A 177 0.08 11.47 17.88
C LEU A 177 0.57 11.02 16.50
N LEU A 178 1.87 10.76 16.37
CA LEU A 178 2.52 10.58 15.07
C LEU A 178 1.91 9.45 14.21
N PRO A 179 1.49 8.30 14.76
CA PRO A 179 0.83 7.25 13.98
C PRO A 179 -0.50 7.68 13.38
N TYR A 180 -1.27 8.50 14.11
CA TYR A 180 -2.61 8.92 13.71
C TYR A 180 -2.57 9.89 12.53
N PHE A 181 -1.52 10.71 12.40
CA PHE A 181 -1.33 11.50 11.18
C PHE A 181 -1.18 10.62 9.93
N ALA A 182 -0.50 9.48 10.05
CA ALA A 182 -0.41 8.50 8.95
C ALA A 182 -1.74 7.81 8.72
N GLU A 183 -2.46 7.44 9.78
CA GLU A 183 -3.78 6.83 9.65
C GLU A 183 -4.78 7.74 8.92
N VAL A 184 -4.81 9.05 9.21
CA VAL A 184 -5.70 9.99 8.50
C VAL A 184 -5.35 10.03 7.01
N MET A 185 -4.06 10.07 6.66
CA MET A 185 -3.62 10.10 5.26
C MET A 185 -3.91 8.79 4.53
N ASP A 186 -3.71 7.64 5.17
CA ASP A 186 -4.03 6.33 4.60
C ASP A 186 -5.54 6.23 4.29
N ASN A 187 -6.38 6.66 5.24
CA ASN A 187 -7.83 6.68 5.04
C ASN A 187 -8.25 7.69 3.94
N ARG A 188 -7.60 8.85 3.84
CA ARG A 188 -7.84 9.82 2.75
C ARG A 188 -7.52 9.21 1.40
N SER A 189 -6.37 8.56 1.25
CA SER A 189 -5.96 7.98 -0.03
C SER A 189 -6.91 6.86 -0.47
N LEU A 190 -7.33 6.01 0.49
CA LEU A 190 -8.35 4.99 0.25
C LEU A 190 -9.71 5.60 -0.11
N PHE A 191 -10.08 6.71 0.52
CA PHE A 191 -11.29 7.45 0.20
C PHE A 191 -11.25 8.03 -1.22
N ASN A 192 -10.14 8.66 -1.60
CA ASN A 192 -9.99 9.34 -2.89
C ASN A 192 -10.12 8.38 -4.08
N VAL A 193 -9.65 7.15 -3.95
CA VAL A 193 -9.82 6.10 -4.99
C VAL A 193 -11.29 5.73 -5.22
N MET A 194 -12.17 6.05 -4.28
CA MET A 194 -13.61 5.79 -4.38
C MET A 194 -14.39 6.98 -4.93
N ILE A 195 -13.75 8.11 -5.23
CA ILE A 195 -14.39 9.29 -5.82
C ILE A 195 -14.29 9.20 -7.35
N ASP A 196 -15.36 9.56 -8.04
CA ASP A 196 -15.32 9.78 -9.47
C ASP A 196 -14.82 11.21 -9.74
N GLY A 197 -13.54 11.38 -10.06
CA GLY A 197 -12.95 12.69 -10.42
C GLY A 197 -11.66 13.02 -9.67
N ALA A 198 -11.26 14.29 -9.72
CA ALA A 198 -10.05 14.77 -9.06
C ALA A 198 -10.22 14.74 -7.52
N PRO A 199 -9.18 14.36 -6.76
CA PRO A 199 -9.23 14.35 -5.32
C PRO A 199 -9.43 15.78 -4.78
N GLY A 200 -10.54 16.00 -4.06
CA GLY A 200 -10.87 17.27 -3.42
C GLY A 200 -10.77 17.21 -1.89
N ASN A 201 -11.47 18.13 -1.22
CA ASN A 201 -11.61 18.13 0.24
C ASN A 201 -12.78 17.27 0.75
N GLU A 202 -13.48 16.50 -0.10
CA GLU A 202 -14.66 15.69 0.27
C GLU A 202 -14.38 14.76 1.47
N PHE A 203 -13.16 14.19 1.53
CA PHE A 203 -12.72 13.42 2.69
C PHE A 203 -12.79 14.25 3.97
N PHE A 204 -12.21 15.45 3.97
CA PHE A 204 -12.19 16.34 5.15
C PHE A 204 -13.53 17.05 5.39
N ASP A 205 -14.39 17.20 4.39
CA ASP A 205 -15.76 17.67 4.61
C ASP A 205 -16.57 16.65 5.43
N THR A 206 -16.25 15.36 5.28
CA THR A 206 -16.91 14.26 6.00
C THR A 206 -16.19 13.89 7.30
N ALA A 207 -14.86 13.81 7.25
CA ALA A 207 -14.00 13.32 8.33
C ALA A 207 -13.38 14.43 9.17
N GLY A 208 -13.27 15.63 8.60
CA GLY A 208 -12.63 16.76 9.26
C GLY A 208 -13.43 17.28 10.45
N THR A 209 -12.73 18.02 11.28
CA THR A 209 -13.32 18.82 12.35
C THR A 209 -13.11 20.29 12.01
N GLY A 210 -13.66 21.20 12.82
CA GLY A 210 -13.54 22.64 12.56
C GLY A 210 -12.11 23.10 12.25
N GLU A 211 -11.11 22.50 12.89
CA GLU A 211 -9.67 22.84 12.76
C GLU A 211 -8.96 22.14 11.59
N VAL A 212 -9.40 20.96 11.17
CA VAL A 212 -8.75 20.17 10.10
C VAL A 212 -9.72 19.96 8.96
N ARG A 213 -9.67 20.86 7.97
CA ARG A 213 -10.59 20.90 6.81
C ARG A 213 -9.92 20.58 5.47
N SER A 214 -8.61 20.34 5.47
CA SER A 214 -7.85 20.01 4.26
C SER A 214 -6.59 19.22 4.61
N ALA A 215 -5.96 18.65 3.58
CA ALA A 215 -4.67 17.97 3.74
C ALA A 215 -3.60 18.95 4.23
N ASP A 216 -3.56 20.17 3.68
CA ASP A 216 -2.62 21.21 4.11
C ASP A 216 -2.80 21.58 5.59
N ALA A 217 -4.04 21.70 6.08
CA ALA A 217 -4.30 21.95 7.49
C ALA A 217 -3.75 20.82 8.38
N LEU A 218 -3.92 19.57 7.96
CA LEU A 218 -3.36 18.41 8.65
C LEU A 218 -1.82 18.42 8.64
N PHE A 219 -1.18 18.78 7.52
CA PHE A 219 0.28 18.88 7.44
C PHE A 219 0.85 20.01 8.28
N HIS A 220 0.21 21.17 8.29
CA HIS A 220 0.59 22.26 9.16
C HIS A 220 0.49 21.86 10.64
N LEU A 221 -0.56 21.12 11.01
CA LEU A 221 -0.72 20.58 12.35
C LEU A 221 0.38 19.58 12.70
N GLU A 222 0.71 18.65 11.80
CA GLU A 222 1.81 17.69 12.00
C GLU A 222 3.15 18.40 12.15
N SER A 223 3.46 19.35 11.27
CA SER A 223 4.68 20.15 11.29
C SER A 223 4.82 20.90 12.62
N THR A 224 3.72 21.45 13.13
CA THR A 224 3.67 22.10 14.45
C THR A 224 4.01 21.12 15.57
N VAL A 225 3.44 19.91 15.56
CA VAL A 225 3.74 18.86 16.54
C VAL A 225 5.22 18.46 16.49
N ARG A 226 5.79 18.28 15.29
CA ARG A 226 7.21 17.93 15.11
C ARG A 226 8.12 19.03 15.63
N SER A 227 7.83 20.28 15.30
CA SER A 227 8.58 21.45 15.78
C SER A 227 8.57 21.55 17.31
N ARG A 228 7.41 21.30 17.95
CA ARG A 228 7.32 21.24 19.42
C ARG A 228 8.12 20.08 20.01
N LEU A 229 8.10 18.90 19.40
CA LEU A 229 8.92 17.76 19.83
C LEU A 229 10.41 18.10 19.78
N ASP A 230 10.87 18.77 18.73
CA ASP A 230 12.26 19.21 18.60
C ASP A 230 12.64 20.25 19.65
N ALA A 231 11.77 21.23 19.90
CA ALA A 231 11.98 22.25 20.94
C ALA A 231 12.03 21.65 22.35
N LEU A 232 11.17 20.68 22.65
CA LEU A 232 11.10 20.02 23.96
C LEU A 232 12.22 19.01 24.18
N GLY A 233 12.72 18.37 23.11
CA GLY A 233 13.74 17.31 23.17
C GLY A 233 15.11 17.78 23.67
N LYS A 234 15.38 19.10 23.69
CA LYS A 234 16.61 19.76 24.19
C LYS A 234 17.96 19.21 23.69
N GLY A 235 17.98 18.30 22.71
CA GLY A 235 19.19 17.71 22.14
C GLY A 235 19.30 18.02 20.65
N SER A 236 20.38 18.67 20.25
CA SER A 236 20.75 18.75 18.84
C SER A 236 21.12 17.35 18.35
N VAL A 237 20.49 16.93 17.25
CA VAL A 237 20.82 15.67 16.59
C VAL A 237 22.01 15.94 15.67
N ALA A 238 23.22 15.73 16.18
CA ALA A 238 24.45 16.12 15.50
C ALA A 238 24.90 15.13 14.42
N ASN A 239 24.44 13.88 14.48
CA ASN A 239 24.88 12.81 13.58
C ASN A 239 23.81 11.73 13.42
N LEU A 240 24.07 10.80 12.50
CA LEU A 240 23.17 9.68 12.20
C LEU A 240 22.83 8.83 13.43
N ASP A 241 23.80 8.53 14.29
CA ASP A 241 23.56 7.65 15.46
C ASP A 241 22.57 8.27 16.44
N THR A 242 22.75 9.55 16.77
CA THR A 242 21.78 10.30 17.60
C THR A 242 20.40 10.40 16.93
N ALA A 243 20.35 10.46 15.59
CA ALA A 243 19.10 10.49 14.84
C ALA A 243 18.35 9.15 14.96
N LEU A 244 19.07 8.03 14.84
CA LEU A 244 18.51 6.69 14.97
C LEU A 244 18.08 6.37 16.41
N ASP A 245 18.85 6.79 17.42
CA ASP A 245 18.45 6.65 18.82
C ASP A 245 17.19 7.46 19.13
N LYS A 246 17.05 8.67 18.58
CA LYS A 246 15.82 9.48 18.70
C LYS A 246 14.62 8.77 18.07
N ILE A 247 14.78 8.25 16.84
CA ILE A 247 13.76 7.46 16.16
C ILE A 247 13.35 6.26 17.02
N LEU A 248 14.32 5.52 17.55
CA LEU A 248 14.07 4.34 18.36
C LEU A 248 13.36 4.67 19.67
N ALA A 249 13.74 5.77 20.32
CA ALA A 249 13.05 6.27 21.51
C ALA A 249 11.58 6.60 21.22
N MET A 250 11.29 7.22 20.07
CA MET A 250 9.90 7.48 19.66
C MET A 250 9.12 6.18 19.49
N LEU A 251 9.68 5.19 18.79
CA LEU A 251 9.02 3.88 18.58
C LEU A 251 8.75 3.16 19.92
N LEU A 252 9.70 3.24 20.86
CA LEU A 252 9.54 2.68 22.21
C LEU A 252 8.43 3.38 23.00
N THR A 253 8.32 4.71 22.94
CA THR A 253 7.22 5.48 23.56
C THR A 253 5.86 5.10 22.97
N GLN A 254 5.82 4.75 21.69
CA GLN A 254 4.63 4.23 21.00
C GLN A 254 4.39 2.74 21.25
N GLN A 255 5.18 2.11 22.13
CA GLN A 255 5.06 0.71 22.52
C GLN A 255 5.25 -0.27 21.36
N VAL A 256 5.99 0.12 20.32
CA VAL A 256 6.36 -0.79 19.23
C VAL A 256 7.20 -1.93 19.80
N LYS A 257 6.71 -3.15 19.67
CA LYS A 257 7.44 -4.38 20.02
C LYS A 257 7.11 -5.48 19.03
N GLY A 258 8.12 -6.23 18.60
CA GLY A 258 7.98 -7.34 17.64
C GLY A 258 8.51 -8.67 18.18
N SER A 259 7.94 -9.78 17.68
CA SER A 259 8.52 -11.12 17.81
C SER A 259 9.67 -11.33 16.83
N SER A 260 9.61 -10.65 15.68
CA SER A 260 10.69 -10.49 14.71
C SER A 260 10.60 -9.08 14.12
N LEU A 261 11.76 -8.53 13.75
CA LEU A 261 11.87 -7.22 13.12
C LEU A 261 12.35 -7.41 11.68
N GLN A 262 11.74 -6.69 10.75
CA GLN A 262 12.20 -6.55 9.37
C GLN A 262 12.44 -5.08 9.10
N ILE A 263 13.68 -4.71 8.83
CA ILE A 263 14.04 -3.32 8.52
C ILE A 263 14.62 -3.28 7.12
N PRO A 264 13.77 -3.14 6.08
CA PRO A 264 14.28 -2.98 4.73
C PRO A 264 15.16 -1.73 4.58
N PRO A 265 16.01 -1.71 3.54
CA PRO A 265 16.70 -0.51 3.07
C PRO A 265 15.77 0.70 3.02
N PHE A 266 16.26 1.85 3.50
CA PHE A 266 15.47 3.06 3.44
C PHE A 266 15.36 3.54 1.99
N LEU A 267 14.18 4.01 1.60
CA LEU A 267 13.96 4.53 0.25
C LEU A 267 14.37 6.00 0.16
N TYR A 268 14.86 6.40 -1.00
CA TYR A 268 15.16 7.78 -1.30
C TYR A 268 13.85 8.51 -1.63
N GLN A 269 13.53 9.49 -0.80
CA GLN A 269 12.37 10.33 -0.94
C GLN A 269 11.04 9.55 -1.10
N ASN A 270 10.31 9.84 -2.17
CA ASN A 270 9.04 9.22 -2.55
C ASN A 270 9.23 8.21 -3.70
N SER A 271 10.44 7.69 -3.88
CA SER A 271 10.75 6.74 -4.95
C SER A 271 10.77 5.31 -4.42
N ASP A 272 10.72 4.32 -5.32
CA ASP A 272 10.91 2.90 -4.96
C ASP A 272 12.39 2.50 -4.99
N PHE A 273 13.28 3.50 -5.05
CA PHE A 273 14.72 3.29 -5.11
C PHE A 273 15.34 3.48 -3.73
N THR A 274 16.38 2.70 -3.46
CA THR A 274 17.27 2.88 -2.30
C THR A 274 18.69 3.19 -2.79
N SER A 275 19.53 3.71 -1.90
CA SER A 275 20.94 3.95 -2.16
C SER A 275 21.83 3.12 -1.22
N ALA A 276 23.15 3.23 -1.40
CA ALA A 276 24.11 2.68 -0.44
C ALA A 276 23.89 3.27 0.97
N PHE A 277 23.57 4.55 1.06
CA PHE A 277 23.19 5.21 2.32
C PHE A 277 21.91 4.60 2.92
N GLY A 278 20.85 4.42 2.12
CA GLY A 278 19.59 3.84 2.61
C GLY A 278 19.74 2.44 3.22
N ARG A 279 20.58 1.59 2.60
CA ARG A 279 20.95 0.26 3.14
C ARG A 279 21.76 0.37 4.44
N TYR A 280 22.73 1.27 4.46
CA TYR A 280 23.54 1.52 5.65
C TYR A 280 22.68 1.94 6.84
N VAL A 281 21.75 2.88 6.63
CA VAL A 281 20.81 3.34 7.67
C VAL A 281 19.96 2.19 8.20
N ALA A 282 19.40 1.35 7.32
CA ALA A 282 18.59 0.19 7.71
C ALA A 282 19.38 -0.79 8.59
N GLY A 283 20.58 -1.19 8.18
CA GLY A 283 21.42 -2.10 8.96
C GLY A 283 21.86 -1.51 10.31
N ARG A 284 22.09 -0.19 10.38
CA ARG A 284 22.37 0.49 11.65
C ARG A 284 21.15 0.49 12.57
N LEU A 285 19.97 0.80 12.05
CA LEU A 285 18.74 0.78 12.83
C LEU A 285 18.40 -0.64 13.30
N GLU A 286 18.62 -1.66 12.47
CA GLU A 286 18.40 -3.07 12.83
C GLU A 286 19.25 -3.49 14.02
N ASN A 287 20.55 -3.15 13.99
CA ASN A 287 21.47 -3.42 15.09
C ASN A 287 21.05 -2.72 16.39
N LEU A 288 20.56 -1.48 16.31
CA LEU A 288 20.08 -0.73 17.49
C LEU A 288 18.74 -1.26 18.02
N ALA A 289 17.84 -1.62 17.11
CA ALA A 289 16.47 -2.03 17.43
C ALA A 289 16.37 -3.46 17.96
N GLY A 290 17.27 -4.36 17.53
CA GLY A 290 17.17 -5.81 17.74
C GLY A 290 16.78 -6.23 19.16
N SER A 291 17.51 -5.77 20.18
CA SER A 291 17.18 -6.09 21.58
C SER A 291 16.16 -5.14 22.21
N LYS A 292 16.10 -3.88 21.75
CA LYS A 292 15.26 -2.83 22.35
C LYS A 292 13.78 -2.97 21.98
N LEU A 293 13.46 -3.41 20.75
CA LEU A 293 12.08 -3.62 20.27
C LEU A 293 11.63 -5.09 20.35
N ALA A 294 12.44 -5.98 20.95
CA ALA A 294 12.08 -7.38 21.13
C ALA A 294 10.95 -7.58 22.16
N GLY A 295 10.31 -8.75 22.10
CA GLY A 295 9.34 -9.20 23.11
C GLY A 295 7.87 -8.91 22.76
N GLY A 296 7.59 -8.55 21.51
CA GLY A 296 6.23 -8.50 20.97
C GLY A 296 5.72 -9.87 20.52
N LYS A 297 4.42 -9.95 20.19
CA LYS A 297 3.82 -11.15 19.57
C LYS A 297 3.80 -11.07 18.04
N ALA A 298 3.57 -9.88 17.50
CA ALA A 298 3.45 -9.65 16.07
C ALA A 298 4.82 -9.56 15.40
N LYS A 299 4.90 -9.96 14.13
CA LYS A 299 6.03 -9.60 13.27
C LYS A 299 5.93 -8.11 12.95
N VAL A 300 7.05 -7.38 12.98
CA VAL A 300 7.05 -5.93 12.76
C VAL A 300 7.97 -5.58 11.61
N ALA A 301 7.45 -4.84 10.62
CA ALA A 301 8.22 -4.26 9.53
C ALA A 301 8.42 -2.75 9.81
N ILE A 302 9.67 -2.29 9.85
CA ILE A 302 10.03 -0.88 10.03
C ILE A 302 10.53 -0.34 8.70
N ARG A 303 9.66 0.37 7.98
CA ARG A 303 9.99 0.98 6.69
C ARG A 303 10.44 2.41 6.92
N GLY A 304 11.56 2.79 6.30
CA GLY A 304 12.10 4.13 6.41
C GLY A 304 12.30 4.78 5.04
N THR A 305 12.27 6.09 5.01
CA THR A 305 12.74 6.87 3.87
C THR A 305 13.51 8.08 4.34
N TYR A 306 14.27 8.68 3.43
CA TYR A 306 15.12 9.83 3.74
C TYR A 306 15.10 10.88 2.63
N TRP A 307 15.32 12.14 3.02
CA TRP A 307 15.35 13.29 2.12
C TRP A 307 16.51 14.21 2.44
N GLU A 308 17.08 14.80 1.38
CA GLU A 308 17.93 15.98 1.47
C GLU A 308 17.04 17.22 1.61
N LYS A 309 17.20 17.96 2.71
CA LYS A 309 16.52 19.23 2.99
C LYS A 309 17.56 20.30 3.29
N GLY A 310 18.03 20.96 2.24
CA GLY A 310 19.09 21.98 2.36
C GLY A 310 20.40 21.35 2.85
N ASP A 311 20.86 21.75 4.04
CA ASP A 311 22.09 21.28 4.69
C ASP A 311 21.86 20.10 5.63
N ALA A 312 20.69 19.48 5.59
CA ALA A 312 20.29 18.41 6.48
C ALA A 312 19.68 17.21 5.75
N ILE A 313 19.74 16.06 6.41
CA ILE A 313 19.04 14.84 6.04
C ILE A 313 17.91 14.63 7.03
N GLU A 314 16.69 14.50 6.52
CA GLU A 314 15.54 14.04 7.28
C GLU A 314 15.38 12.53 7.11
N LEU A 315 15.27 11.82 8.21
CA LEU A 315 14.87 10.42 8.29
C LEU A 315 13.46 10.34 8.84
N MET A 316 12.65 9.51 8.23
CA MET A 316 11.35 9.13 8.78
C MET A 316 11.24 7.60 8.76
N VAL A 317 10.49 7.05 9.71
CA VAL A 317 10.18 5.61 9.76
C VAL A 317 8.72 5.39 10.14
N ALA A 318 8.15 4.30 9.65
CA ALA A 318 6.88 3.75 10.07
C ALA A 318 7.05 2.27 10.42
N ALA A 319 6.72 1.90 11.65
CA ALA A 319 6.68 0.53 12.15
C ALA A 319 5.27 -0.02 11.99
N LYS A 320 5.14 -1.16 11.33
CA LYS A 320 3.84 -1.80 11.06
C LYS A 320 3.84 -3.25 11.44
N SER A 321 2.67 -3.76 11.81
CA SER A 321 2.46 -5.20 11.94
C SER A 321 2.60 -5.85 10.56
N ALA A 322 3.45 -6.86 10.40
CA ALA A 322 3.60 -7.56 9.13
C ALA A 322 2.35 -8.40 8.82
N ASP A 323 1.62 -8.83 9.84
CA ASP A 323 0.43 -9.67 9.72
C ASP A 323 -0.83 -8.85 9.40
N THR A 324 -0.94 -7.64 9.99
CA THR A 324 -2.15 -6.80 9.90
C THR A 324 -1.93 -5.46 9.21
N GLY A 325 -0.69 -5.11 8.83
CA GLY A 325 -0.22 -3.82 8.29
C GLY A 325 -0.64 -2.58 9.06
N GLU A 326 -1.18 -2.76 10.25
CA GLU A 326 -1.55 -1.68 11.17
C GLU A 326 -0.31 -0.88 11.54
N ASN A 327 -0.45 0.45 11.56
CA ASN A 327 0.62 1.35 11.97
C ASN A 327 0.80 1.28 13.49
N LEU A 328 1.93 0.73 13.92
CA LEU A 328 2.28 0.56 15.33
C LEU A 328 3.05 1.78 15.86
N GLY A 329 3.73 2.52 15.00
CA GLY A 329 4.54 3.65 15.42
C GLY A 329 5.20 4.40 14.27
N THR A 330 5.46 5.68 14.47
CA THR A 330 6.17 6.55 13.53
C THR A 330 7.34 7.23 14.25
N GLY A 331 8.49 7.31 13.60
CA GLY A 331 9.65 8.03 14.12
C GLY A 331 10.20 8.99 13.08
N PHE A 332 10.83 10.07 13.52
CA PHE A 332 11.55 10.97 12.63
C PHE A 332 12.74 11.60 13.34
N ALA A 333 13.74 11.99 12.55
CA ALA A 333 14.87 12.78 13.00
C ALA A 333 15.47 13.55 11.83
N GLN A 334 16.07 14.70 12.12
CA GLN A 334 16.83 15.47 11.16
C GLN A 334 18.25 15.63 11.68
N PHE A 335 19.25 15.45 10.82
CA PHE A 335 20.66 15.62 11.18
C PHE A 335 21.43 16.30 10.03
N PRO A 336 22.58 16.94 10.28
CA PRO A 336 23.31 17.64 9.24
C PRO A 336 23.80 16.71 8.11
N ALA A 337 23.69 17.13 6.87
CA ALA A 337 24.08 16.34 5.70
C ALA A 337 25.57 16.02 5.66
N HIS A 338 26.42 16.91 6.19
CA HIS A 338 27.86 16.67 6.32
C HIS A 338 28.21 15.57 7.33
N ALA A 339 27.25 15.11 8.14
CA ALA A 339 27.44 13.98 9.05
C ALA A 339 27.09 12.62 8.41
N VAL A 340 26.70 12.60 7.13
CA VAL A 340 26.64 11.36 6.34
C VAL A 340 28.06 10.86 6.08
N PRO A 341 28.38 9.58 6.32
CA PRO A 341 29.71 9.05 6.02
C PRO A 341 30.04 9.20 4.53
N SER A 342 31.22 9.74 4.22
CA SER A 342 31.60 10.16 2.86
C SER A 342 31.69 9.02 1.85
N GLN A 343 31.75 7.77 2.30
CA GLN A 343 31.75 6.59 1.44
C GLN A 343 30.36 6.21 0.87
N PHE A 344 29.29 6.87 1.32
CA PHE A 344 27.93 6.52 0.91
C PHE A 344 27.29 7.64 0.08
N ASP A 345 26.89 7.30 -1.15
CA ASP A 345 26.05 8.17 -1.95
C ASP A 345 24.63 8.23 -1.37
N ILE A 346 24.17 9.46 -1.13
CA ILE A 346 22.82 9.73 -0.62
C ILE A 346 21.80 9.43 -1.72
N LYS A 347 22.07 9.87 -2.95
CA LYS A 347 21.16 9.67 -4.09
C LYS A 347 21.39 8.29 -4.73
N PRO A 348 20.33 7.55 -5.09
CA PRO A 348 20.44 6.39 -5.95
C PRO A 348 21.08 6.76 -7.30
N MET A 349 21.78 5.82 -7.93
CA MET A 349 22.27 5.99 -9.29
C MET A 349 21.09 6.21 -10.25
N ASN A 350 21.17 7.23 -11.10
CA ASN A 350 20.14 7.62 -12.09
C ASN A 350 18.77 7.98 -11.49
N ALA A 351 18.72 8.41 -10.22
CA ALA A 351 17.47 8.73 -9.54
C ALA A 351 16.55 9.69 -10.33
N GLU A 352 17.12 10.69 -11.02
CA GLU A 352 16.33 11.66 -11.80
C GLU A 352 15.68 11.06 -13.06
N GLU A 353 16.34 10.12 -13.73
CA GLU A 353 15.79 9.45 -14.90
C GLU A 353 14.76 8.40 -14.47
N ALA A 354 15.10 7.62 -13.43
CA ALA A 354 14.21 6.60 -12.89
C ALA A 354 12.89 7.20 -12.35
N LEU A 355 12.96 8.36 -11.68
CA LEU A 355 11.77 9.12 -11.27
C LEU A 355 10.94 9.60 -12.46
N ARG A 356 11.58 10.11 -13.53
CA ARG A 356 10.88 10.52 -14.75
C ARG A 356 10.14 9.35 -15.40
N THR A 357 10.79 8.19 -15.50
CA THR A 357 10.19 6.97 -16.03
C THR A 357 9.04 6.50 -15.15
N GLN A 358 9.20 6.52 -13.82
CA GLN A 358 8.14 6.18 -12.87
C GLN A 358 6.90 7.05 -13.07
N TYR A 359 7.08 8.37 -13.23
CA TYR A 359 5.96 9.28 -13.51
C TYR A 359 5.30 9.01 -14.86
N ALA A 360 6.09 8.76 -15.91
CA ALA A 360 5.57 8.45 -17.24
C ALA A 360 4.79 7.12 -17.29
N LEU A 361 5.16 6.14 -16.47
CA LEU A 361 4.46 4.85 -16.36
C LEU A 361 3.19 4.95 -15.49
N ALA A 362 3.18 5.84 -14.51
CA ALA A 362 2.01 6.08 -13.67
C ALA A 362 0.89 6.80 -14.43
N ASP A 363 1.26 7.68 -15.37
CA ASP A 363 0.32 8.35 -16.27
C ASP A 363 -0.20 7.36 -17.34
N GLY A 364 -1.51 7.10 -17.33
CA GLY A 364 -2.14 6.16 -18.26
C GLY A 364 -2.00 4.67 -17.91
N ALA A 365 -1.59 4.33 -16.69
CA ALA A 365 -1.56 2.94 -16.22
C ALA A 365 -2.96 2.28 -16.37
N ILE A 366 -3.08 1.30 -17.27
CA ILE A 366 -4.31 0.53 -17.45
C ILE A 366 -4.48 -0.39 -16.24
N VAL A 367 -5.36 0.00 -15.31
CA VAL A 367 -5.64 -0.78 -14.09
C VAL A 367 -6.49 -2.03 -14.40
N ASP A 368 -7.19 -2.06 -15.54
CA ASP A 368 -8.12 -3.14 -15.85
C ASP A 368 -8.04 -3.58 -17.33
N GLY A 369 -7.21 -4.59 -17.58
CA GLY A 369 -7.17 -5.33 -18.85
C GLY A 369 -7.43 -6.83 -18.67
N GLY A 370 -7.89 -7.25 -17.48
CA GLY A 370 -8.17 -8.66 -17.15
C GLY A 370 -6.91 -9.53 -17.02
N LEU A 371 -5.77 -9.07 -17.55
CA LEU A 371 -4.46 -9.70 -17.39
C LEU A 371 -3.83 -9.29 -16.07
N ARG A 372 -3.59 -10.27 -15.20
CA ARG A 372 -2.81 -10.14 -13.98
C ARG A 372 -1.47 -10.81 -14.19
N VAL A 373 -0.40 -10.05 -14.01
CA VAL A 373 0.96 -10.55 -13.93
C VAL A 373 1.47 -10.25 -12.53
N ASP A 374 1.75 -11.29 -11.74
CA ASP A 374 2.54 -11.17 -10.52
C ASP A 374 4.00 -11.46 -10.89
N VAL A 375 4.91 -10.55 -10.55
CA VAL A 375 6.35 -10.72 -10.75
C VAL A 375 7.03 -10.78 -9.38
N TRP A 376 8.01 -11.66 -9.24
CA TRP A 376 8.92 -11.67 -8.09
C TRP A 376 10.29 -12.15 -8.48
N THR A 377 11.27 -11.90 -7.63
CA THR A 377 12.64 -12.34 -7.89
C THR A 377 13.04 -13.50 -6.99
N ASN A 378 14.24 -14.02 -7.18
CA ASN A 378 14.90 -14.91 -6.22
C ASN A 378 15.15 -14.27 -4.84
N ARG A 379 14.94 -12.95 -4.70
CA ARG A 379 14.87 -12.24 -3.40
C ARG A 379 13.45 -12.02 -2.88
N GLY A 380 12.44 -12.55 -3.58
CA GLY A 380 11.02 -12.45 -3.22
C GLY A 380 10.29 -11.31 -3.94
N ARG A 381 9.12 -10.96 -3.40
CA ARG A 381 8.19 -9.94 -3.94
C ARG A 381 8.38 -8.56 -3.33
N ASP A 382 9.14 -8.46 -2.24
CA ASP A 382 9.22 -7.21 -1.50
C ASP A 382 10.15 -6.27 -2.28
N GLU A 383 9.54 -5.27 -2.92
CA GLU A 383 10.22 -4.21 -3.69
C GLU A 383 11.39 -3.61 -2.91
N ASP A 384 11.23 -3.57 -1.59
CA ASP A 384 12.19 -3.12 -0.61
C ASP A 384 13.52 -3.93 -0.55
N VAL A 385 13.58 -5.14 -1.13
CA VAL A 385 14.74 -6.05 -1.07
C VAL A 385 15.39 -6.26 -2.46
N LEU A 386 14.85 -5.61 -3.51
CA LEU A 386 15.22 -5.82 -4.92
C LEU A 386 16.46 -5.03 -5.37
N VAL A 387 17.50 -4.93 -4.54
CA VAL A 387 18.80 -4.40 -4.99
C VAL A 387 19.81 -5.52 -5.10
N PHE A 388 20.31 -5.74 -6.31
CA PHE A 388 21.33 -6.73 -6.62
C PHE A 388 22.71 -6.07 -6.68
N SER A 389 23.73 -6.80 -6.25
CA SER A 389 25.15 -6.41 -6.37
C SER A 389 25.75 -7.01 -7.65
N GLU A 390 26.84 -6.43 -8.12
CA GLU A 390 27.58 -6.98 -9.26
C GLU A 390 27.99 -8.44 -9.00
N GLY A 391 27.72 -9.32 -9.98
CA GLY A 391 27.97 -10.76 -9.88
C GLY A 391 26.85 -11.57 -9.23
N GLU A 392 25.80 -10.94 -8.69
CA GLU A 392 24.62 -11.65 -8.20
C GLU A 392 23.68 -12.06 -9.34
N SER A 393 23.16 -13.29 -9.29
CA SER A 393 22.14 -13.75 -10.24
C SER A 393 20.77 -13.17 -9.89
N LEU A 394 20.11 -12.58 -10.89
CA LEU A 394 18.74 -12.10 -10.81
C LEU A 394 17.84 -13.07 -11.58
N GLU A 395 16.93 -13.72 -10.87
CA GLU A 395 15.90 -14.58 -11.48
C GLU A 395 14.56 -13.88 -11.36
N PHE A 396 13.76 -13.93 -12.42
CA PHE A 396 12.38 -13.45 -12.40
C PHE A 396 11.41 -14.62 -12.47
N PHE A 397 10.41 -14.59 -11.60
CA PHE A 397 9.31 -15.53 -11.55
C PHE A 397 8.03 -14.79 -11.90
N PHE A 398 7.27 -15.34 -12.83
CA PHE A 398 6.04 -14.76 -13.33
C PHE A 398 4.87 -15.69 -13.04
N LYS A 399 3.77 -15.14 -12.52
CA LYS A 399 2.48 -15.83 -12.45
C LYS A 399 1.45 -14.99 -13.19
N VAL A 400 0.81 -15.60 -14.17
CA VAL A 400 -0.23 -14.97 -14.97
C VAL A 400 -1.58 -15.63 -14.68
N ASN A 401 -2.66 -14.86 -14.56
CA ASN A 401 -4.01 -15.40 -14.32
C ASN A 401 -4.69 -15.96 -15.58
N GLN A 402 -4.15 -15.71 -16.76
CA GLN A 402 -4.64 -16.20 -18.05
C GLN A 402 -3.47 -16.47 -19.01
N PRO A 403 -3.65 -17.29 -20.05
CA PRO A 403 -2.61 -17.51 -21.06
C PRO A 403 -2.12 -16.20 -21.69
N ALA A 404 -0.81 -15.97 -21.72
CA ALA A 404 -0.21 -14.75 -22.24
C ALA A 404 1.23 -14.97 -22.73
N PHE A 405 1.74 -14.02 -23.52
CA PHE A 405 3.16 -13.91 -23.86
C PHE A 405 3.82 -12.88 -22.94
N LEU A 406 5.06 -13.14 -22.53
CA LEU A 406 5.86 -12.25 -21.68
C LEU A 406 7.01 -11.68 -22.51
N GLN A 407 7.22 -10.37 -22.38
CA GLN A 407 8.35 -9.66 -22.96
C GLN A 407 8.97 -8.81 -21.85
N VAL A 408 10.25 -9.02 -21.54
CA VAL A 408 10.93 -8.30 -20.46
C VAL A 408 11.87 -7.28 -21.08
N THR A 409 11.66 -6.00 -20.74
CA THR A 409 12.53 -4.91 -21.15
C THR A 409 13.26 -4.37 -19.92
N TYR A 410 14.58 -4.28 -20.00
CA TYR A 410 15.44 -3.74 -18.97
C TYR A 410 15.93 -2.35 -19.38
N ASP A 411 15.64 -1.34 -18.56
CA ASP A 411 16.14 0.02 -18.77
C ASP A 411 17.46 0.18 -17.99
N LEU A 412 18.57 0.33 -18.73
CA LEU A 412 19.90 0.51 -18.18
C LEU A 412 20.07 1.89 -17.53
N ALA A 413 21.07 1.96 -16.65
CA ALA A 413 21.58 3.21 -16.08
C ALA A 413 21.93 4.29 -17.12
N THR A 414 22.24 3.87 -18.34
CA THR A 414 22.60 4.74 -19.47
C THR A 414 21.37 5.25 -20.25
N GLY A 415 20.15 4.89 -19.82
CA GLY A 415 18.89 5.14 -20.54
C GLY A 415 18.65 4.18 -21.71
N GLN A 416 19.55 3.24 -21.97
CA GLN A 416 19.39 2.25 -23.03
C GLN A 416 18.41 1.15 -22.62
N LYS A 417 17.44 0.86 -23.48
CA LYS A 417 16.51 -0.26 -23.31
C LYS A 417 17.11 -1.53 -23.89
N VAL A 418 17.15 -2.59 -23.11
CA VAL A 418 17.64 -3.91 -23.50
C VAL A 418 16.48 -4.89 -23.42
N LEU A 419 16.21 -5.59 -24.50
CA LEU A 419 15.29 -6.71 -24.48
C LEU A 419 15.99 -7.88 -23.80
N LEU A 420 15.41 -8.41 -22.73
CA LEU A 420 15.87 -9.67 -22.14
C LEU A 420 15.16 -10.81 -22.87
N GLU A 421 15.94 -11.64 -23.55
CA GLU A 421 15.46 -12.84 -24.26
C GLU A 421 15.21 -14.01 -23.32
#